data_AF-A0A9W6WPW4-F1
#
_entry.id   AF-A0A9W6WPW4-F1
#
_cell.length_a   1.000
_cell.length_b   1.000
_cell.length_c   1.000
_cell.angle_alpha   90.00
_cell.angle_beta   90.00
_cell.angle_gamma   90.00
#
_symmetry.space_group_name_H-M   'P 1'
#
loop_
_entity.id
_entity.type
_entity.pdbx_description
1 polymer ?
#
loop_
_entity_poly.entity_id
_entity_poly.type
_entity_poly.pdbx_seq_one_letter_code
_entity_poly.pdbx_strand_id
1 'polypeptide(L)'
;MRREYFPHGVQLGWLIDPKNKIMYEYKRYARGNRLVRRVGNSAWRDLDGATVLPGFTLNCEDLDDVLDQESGSSSEDEVDLVCPYPACTKLLRSAGEHAAHAEWHRAERARARRRANRANH
;
A
#
# COMPACT_ATOMS: atom_id res chain seq x y z
N MET A 1 -23.06 -0.77 12.81
CA MET A 1 -22.02 0.26 13.06
C MET A 1 -22.40 1.32 14.11
N ARG A 2 -23.15 2.39 13.78
CA ARG A 2 -23.40 3.54 14.71
C ARG A 2 -23.95 3.19 16.09
N ARG A 3 -24.90 2.25 16.19
CA ARG A 3 -25.58 1.90 17.46
C ARG A 3 -24.79 0.93 18.33
N GLU A 4 -23.77 0.30 17.77
CA GLU A 4 -23.08 -0.82 18.40
C GLU A 4 -21.69 -0.36 18.83
N TYR A 5 -20.88 0.19 17.93
CA TYR A 5 -19.49 0.53 18.27
C TYR A 5 -19.33 1.86 19.02
N PHE A 6 -20.07 2.88 18.62
CA PHE A 6 -19.87 4.24 19.15
C PHE A 6 -20.28 4.41 20.63
N PRO A 7 -21.36 3.77 21.13
CA PRO A 7 -21.66 3.77 22.57
C PRO A 7 -20.52 3.18 23.42
N HIS A 8 -19.66 2.33 22.84
CA HIS A 8 -18.56 1.66 23.52
C HIS A 8 -17.20 2.35 23.32
N GLY A 9 -17.16 3.62 22.91
CA GLY A 9 -15.94 4.41 22.92
C GLY A 9 -15.33 4.72 21.55
N VAL A 10 -15.85 4.15 20.45
CA VAL A 10 -15.34 4.45 19.10
C VAL A 10 -15.50 5.93 18.76
N GLN A 11 -14.44 6.51 18.18
CA GLN A 11 -14.37 7.94 17.85
C GLN A 11 -14.49 8.22 16.34
N LEU A 12 -14.00 7.30 15.51
CA LEU A 12 -14.04 7.35 14.05
C LEU A 12 -14.50 5.99 13.51
N GLY A 13 -15.34 5.99 12.48
CA GLY A 13 -15.74 4.77 11.80
C GLY A 13 -16.10 5.04 10.34
N TRP A 14 -15.70 4.11 9.47
CA TRP A 14 -16.04 4.10 8.06
C TRP A 14 -16.88 2.87 7.72
N LEU A 15 -17.94 3.06 6.93
CA LEU A 15 -18.70 1.97 6.32
C LEU A 15 -18.47 2.08 4.82
N ILE A 16 -17.77 1.10 4.27
CA ILE A 16 -17.35 1.06 2.88
C ILE A 16 -18.15 -0.05 2.19
N ASP A 17 -18.85 0.30 1.13
CA ASP A 17 -19.51 -0.62 0.21
C ASP A 17 -18.79 -0.54 -1.14
N PRO A 18 -17.79 -1.42 -1.37
CA PRO A 18 -17.05 -1.48 -2.62
C PRO A 18 -17.91 -1.69 -3.85
N LYS A 19 -18.98 -2.49 -3.72
CA LYS A 19 -19.81 -2.93 -4.85
C LYS A 19 -20.59 -1.76 -5.44
N ASN A 20 -21.15 -0.92 -4.58
CA ASN A 20 -21.90 0.26 -5.02
C ASN A 20 -21.02 1.52 -5.10
N LYS A 21 -19.72 1.41 -4.79
CA LYS A 21 -18.77 2.51 -4.66
C LYS A 21 -19.31 3.61 -3.73
N ILE A 22 -19.79 3.18 -2.55
CA ILE A 22 -20.38 4.05 -1.53
C ILE A 22 -19.53 4.03 -0.26
N MET A 23 -19.25 5.20 0.31
CA MET A 23 -18.57 5.32 1.59
C MET A 23 -19.33 6.23 2.57
N TYR A 24 -19.42 5.82 3.84
CA TYR A 24 -19.98 6.63 4.92
C TYR A 24 -18.96 6.86 6.04
N GLU A 25 -18.80 8.12 6.44
CA GLU A 25 -17.95 8.54 7.55
C GLU A 25 -18.76 8.92 8.80
N TYR A 26 -18.35 8.38 9.95
CA TYR A 26 -18.97 8.64 11.25
C TYR A 26 -17.91 9.16 12.23
N LYS A 27 -18.21 10.27 12.89
CA LYS A 27 -17.30 10.92 13.85
C LYS A 27 -18.04 11.20 15.17
N ARG A 28 -17.38 10.90 16.28
CA ARG A 28 -17.85 11.26 17.62
C ARG A 28 -17.29 12.64 17.98
N TYR A 29 -18.16 13.57 18.35
CA TYR A 29 -17.72 14.89 18.84
C TYR A 29 -17.82 14.96 20.35
N ALA A 30 -16.89 15.68 20.98
CA ALA A 30 -16.88 15.91 22.42
C ALA A 30 -18.01 16.85 22.91
N ARG A 31 -18.58 17.66 22.01
CA ARG A 31 -19.63 18.63 22.35
C ARG A 31 -21.00 17.95 22.40
N GLY A 32 -21.28 17.35 23.54
CA GLY A 32 -22.47 16.55 23.81
C GLY A 32 -22.29 15.12 23.31
N ASN A 33 -22.87 14.14 24.02
CA ASN A 33 -22.87 12.71 23.69
C ASN A 33 -23.54 12.35 22.34
N ARG A 34 -23.54 13.28 21.37
CA ARG A 34 -24.18 13.16 20.07
C ARG A 34 -23.19 12.54 19.07
N LEU A 35 -23.61 11.41 18.52
CA LEU A 35 -22.98 10.79 17.37
C LEU A 35 -23.36 11.60 16.13
N VAL A 36 -22.38 12.24 15.49
CA VAL A 36 -22.61 12.97 14.25
C VAL A 36 -22.21 12.07 13.08
N ARG A 37 -23.21 11.64 12.30
CA ARG A 37 -22.97 11.23 10.93
C ARG A 37 -22.56 12.49 10.19
N ARG A 38 -21.32 12.60 9.68
CA ARG A 38 -21.07 13.63 8.66
C ARG A 38 -21.82 13.14 7.44
N VAL A 39 -23.00 13.72 7.20
CA VAL A 39 -23.78 13.51 5.97
C VAL A 39 -23.06 14.26 4.85
N GLY A 40 -21.83 13.86 4.57
CA GLY A 40 -21.22 14.15 3.29
C GLY A 40 -21.85 13.25 2.24
N ASN A 41 -21.76 13.70 0.99
CA ASN A 41 -21.93 12.87 -0.20
C ASN A 41 -21.29 11.49 0.05
N SER A 42 -22.06 10.43 -0.14
CA SER A 42 -21.61 9.05 0.05
C SER A 42 -20.69 8.56 -1.08
N ALA A 43 -20.01 9.50 -1.73
CA ALA A 43 -19.09 9.26 -2.82
C ALA A 43 -17.94 8.40 -2.34
N TRP A 44 -17.51 7.58 -3.27
CA TRP A 44 -16.18 7.01 -3.30
C TRP A 44 -15.15 8.13 -3.33
N ARG A 45 -14.39 8.29 -2.24
CA ARG A 45 -13.42 9.36 -2.06
C ARG A 45 -12.45 9.01 -0.94
N ASP A 46 -11.35 9.75 -0.88
CA ASP A 46 -10.41 9.65 0.22
C ASP A 46 -11.07 9.96 1.58
N LEU A 47 -10.71 9.13 2.57
CA LEU A 47 -11.18 9.25 3.94
C LEU A 47 -10.02 9.64 4.87
N ASP A 48 -10.18 10.79 5.53
CA ASP A 48 -9.19 11.35 6.46
C ASP A 48 -9.34 10.75 7.87
N GLY A 49 -8.23 10.27 8.41
CA GLY A 49 -8.12 9.70 9.76
C GLY A 49 -8.37 10.71 10.89
N ALA A 50 -8.48 11.99 10.56
CA ALA A 50 -8.75 13.10 11.45
C ALA A 50 -7.76 13.10 12.63
N THR A 51 -8.24 13.52 13.80
CA THR A 51 -7.44 13.50 15.04
C THR A 51 -7.30 12.10 15.64
N VAL A 52 -8.07 11.11 15.16
CA VAL A 52 -8.07 9.74 15.71
C VAL A 52 -6.88 8.94 15.15
N LEU A 53 -6.57 9.15 13.86
CA LEU A 53 -5.42 8.59 13.16
C LEU A 53 -4.67 9.73 12.44
N PRO A 54 -3.84 10.50 13.15
CA PRO A 54 -3.17 11.67 12.57
C PRO A 54 -2.25 11.29 11.40
N GLY A 55 -2.39 12.01 10.28
CA GLY A 55 -1.58 11.78 9.07
C GLY A 55 -1.98 10.54 8.27
N PHE A 56 -2.99 9.80 8.70
CA PHE A 56 -3.52 8.66 7.97
C PHE A 56 -4.64 9.09 7.02
N THR A 57 -4.52 8.69 5.76
CA THR A 57 -5.56 8.83 4.75
C THR A 57 -5.80 7.46 4.13
N LEU A 58 -7.05 7.03 4.09
CA LEU A 58 -7.45 5.90 3.25
C LEU A 58 -7.74 6.44 1.86
N ASN A 59 -6.86 6.15 0.91
CA ASN A 59 -6.99 6.56 -0.48
C ASN A 59 -7.98 5.64 -1.22
N CYS A 60 -8.87 6.20 -2.05
CA CYS A 60 -9.87 5.42 -2.77
C CYS A 60 -9.32 4.66 -3.98
N GLU A 61 -8.28 5.18 -4.64
CA GLU A 61 -7.60 4.53 -5.77
C GLU A 61 -6.85 3.28 -5.29
N ASP A 62 -6.08 3.39 -4.18
CA ASP A 62 -5.44 2.23 -3.54
C ASP A 62 -6.47 1.15 -3.15
N LEU A 63 -7.67 1.58 -2.74
CA LEU A 63 -8.76 0.66 -2.42
C LEU A 63 -9.28 -0.04 -3.68
N ASP A 64 -9.45 0.70 -4.77
CA ASP A 64 -9.88 0.16 -6.06
C ASP A 64 -8.87 -0.86 -6.58
N ASP A 65 -7.58 -0.56 -6.55
CA ASP A 65 -6.51 -1.48 -6.97
C ASP A 65 -6.58 -2.81 -6.20
N VAL A 66 -6.73 -2.77 -4.87
CA VAL A 66 -6.81 -3.98 -4.04
C VAL A 66 -8.11 -4.76 -4.28
N LEU A 67 -9.22 -4.08 -4.52
CA LEU A 67 -10.53 -4.71 -4.74
C LEU A 67 -10.66 -5.29 -6.15
N ASP A 68 -10.06 -4.64 -7.15
CA ASP A 68 -10.07 -5.07 -8.54
C ASP A 68 -9.10 -6.25 -8.76
N GLN A 69 -8.05 -6.37 -7.93
CA GLN A 69 -7.14 -7.53 -7.90
C GLN A 69 -7.86 -8.87 -7.62
N GLU A 70 -8.98 -8.87 -6.89
CA GLU A 70 -9.75 -10.11 -6.64
C GLU A 70 -10.62 -10.54 -7.83
N SER A 71 -10.82 -9.69 -8.84
CA SER A 71 -11.80 -9.91 -9.92
C SER A 71 -11.23 -10.50 -11.21
N GLY A 72 -9.91 -10.74 -11.30
CA GLY A 72 -9.33 -11.51 -12.39
C GLY A 72 -7.99 -11.00 -12.84
N SER A 73 -7.02 -11.92 -12.86
CA SER A 73 -5.70 -11.75 -13.48
C SER A 73 -4.78 -10.77 -12.75
N SER A 74 -3.96 -11.32 -11.87
CA SER A 74 -2.59 -10.83 -11.67
C SER A 74 -1.83 -11.00 -13.00
N SER A 75 -2.12 -10.18 -14.01
CA SER A 75 -1.12 -9.85 -15.01
C SER A 75 -0.39 -8.64 -14.46
N GLU A 76 0.60 -8.91 -13.59
CA GLU A 76 1.77 -8.04 -13.58
C GLU A 76 2.14 -7.93 -15.06
N ASP A 77 2.08 -6.72 -15.64
CA ASP A 77 2.66 -6.51 -16.96
C ASP A 77 4.09 -7.05 -16.86
N GLU A 78 4.34 -8.21 -17.48
CA GLU A 78 5.65 -8.86 -17.54
C GLU A 78 6.55 -7.96 -18.38
N VAL A 79 6.96 -6.84 -17.82
CA VAL A 79 7.97 -5.97 -18.40
C VAL A 79 9.29 -6.66 -18.14
N ASP A 80 9.89 -7.20 -19.20
CA ASP A 80 11.23 -7.75 -19.15
C ASP A 80 12.22 -6.64 -18.72
N LEU A 81 12.52 -6.59 -17.42
CA LEU A 81 13.48 -5.64 -16.87
C LEU A 81 14.89 -6.15 -17.19
N VAL A 82 15.59 -5.41 -18.05
CA VAL A 82 16.97 -5.72 -18.40
C VAL A 82 17.90 -5.28 -17.26
N CYS A 83 18.76 -6.19 -16.81
CA CYS A 83 19.78 -5.85 -15.82
C CYS A 83 20.71 -4.72 -16.33
N PRO A 84 20.97 -3.65 -15.56
CA PRO A 84 21.82 -2.53 -15.99
C PRO A 84 23.32 -2.86 -16.04
N TYR A 85 23.72 -4.08 -15.69
CA TYR A 85 25.12 -4.51 -15.74
C TYR A 85 25.47 -4.92 -17.18
N PRO A 86 26.45 -4.26 -17.85
CA PRO A 86 26.72 -4.48 -19.28
C PRO A 86 27.07 -5.93 -19.68
N ALA A 87 27.58 -6.73 -18.73
CA ALA A 87 27.92 -8.13 -18.94
C ALA A 87 26.81 -9.11 -18.50
N CYS A 88 25.65 -8.60 -18.04
CA CYS A 88 24.54 -9.40 -17.59
C CYS A 88 23.32 -9.16 -18.48
N THR A 89 22.98 -10.15 -19.30
CA THR A 89 21.83 -10.11 -20.22
C THR A 89 20.58 -10.75 -19.61
N LYS A 90 20.51 -10.86 -18.28
CA LYS A 90 19.40 -11.50 -17.60
C LYS A 90 18.16 -10.60 -17.68
N LEU A 91 17.07 -11.19 -18.17
CA LEU A 91 15.73 -10.62 -18.14
C LEU A 91 15.06 -11.01 -16.82
N LEU A 92 14.38 -10.07 -16.19
CA LEU A 92 13.77 -10.21 -14.87
C LEU A 92 12.32 -9.78 -14.96
N ARG A 93 11.44 -10.60 -14.41
CA ARG A 93 9.99 -10.54 -14.68
C ARG A 93 9.24 -9.65 -13.71
N SER A 94 9.91 -9.19 -12.66
CA SER A 94 9.32 -8.30 -11.66
C SER A 94 10.35 -7.37 -11.04
N ALA A 95 9.87 -6.27 -10.44
CA ALA A 95 10.71 -5.34 -9.69
C ALA A 95 11.44 -6.02 -8.52
N GLY A 96 10.80 -7.01 -7.88
CA GLY A 96 11.41 -7.80 -6.80
C GLY A 96 12.59 -8.65 -7.29
N GLU A 97 12.42 -9.34 -8.42
CA GLU A 97 13.53 -10.08 -9.06
C GLU A 97 14.66 -9.15 -9.48
N HIS A 98 14.33 -7.97 -10.02
CA HIS A 98 15.30 -6.95 -10.40
C HIS A 98 16.11 -6.43 -9.21
N ALA A 99 15.47 -6.13 -8.07
CA ALA A 99 16.14 -5.69 -6.85
C ALA A 99 17.08 -6.77 -6.29
N ALA A 100 16.59 -8.01 -6.14
CA ALA A 100 17.38 -9.13 -5.63
C ALA A 100 18.60 -9.45 -6.52
N HIS A 101 18.43 -9.38 -7.84
CA HIS A 101 19.52 -9.58 -8.80
C HIS A 101 20.58 -8.48 -8.72
N ALA A 102 20.18 -7.22 -8.55
CA ALA A 102 21.11 -6.11 -8.36
C ALA A 102 21.94 -6.26 -7.08
N GLU A 103 21.33 -6.73 -5.98
CA GLU A 103 22.04 -7.04 -4.74
C GLU A 103 23.07 -8.16 -4.91
N TRP A 104 22.71 -9.22 -5.64
CA TRP A 104 23.64 -10.30 -5.97
C TRP A 104 24.90 -9.78 -6.68
N HIS A 105 24.76 -8.87 -7.65
CA HIS A 105 25.91 -8.25 -8.31
C HIS A 105 26.81 -7.45 -7.35
N ARG A 106 26.21 -6.71 -6.39
CA ARG A 106 26.97 -5.98 -5.37
C ARG A 106 27.77 -6.96 -4.50
N ALA A 107 27.15 -8.06 -4.08
CA ALA A 107 27.79 -9.09 -3.27
C ALA A 107 28.95 -9.78 -4.02
N GLU A 108 28.76 -10.15 -5.29
CA GLU A 108 29.80 -10.75 -6.12
C GLU A 108 30.99 -9.81 -6.32
N ARG A 109 30.75 -8.53 -6.62
CA ARG A 109 31.83 -7.53 -6.69
C ARG A 109 32.60 -7.40 -5.38
N ALA A 110 31.91 -7.40 -4.24
CA ALA A 110 32.57 -7.37 -2.93
C ALA A 110 33.39 -8.65 -2.64
N ARG A 111 32.92 -9.83 -3.09
CA ARG A 111 33.68 -11.09 -3.01
C ARG A 111 34.92 -11.04 -3.90
N ALA A 112 34.79 -10.59 -5.14
CA ALA A 112 35.91 -10.46 -6.08
C ALA A 112 37.00 -9.52 -5.54
N ARG A 113 36.63 -8.35 -5.00
CA ARG A 113 37.56 -7.42 -4.35
C ARG A 113 38.32 -8.06 -3.19
N ARG A 114 37.61 -8.80 -2.31
CA ARG A 114 38.24 -9.52 -1.20
C ARG A 114 39.22 -10.59 -1.68
N ARG A 115 38.89 -11.33 -2.74
CA ARG A 115 39.79 -12.33 -3.35
C ARG A 115 41.05 -11.66 -3.92
N ALA A 116 40.90 -10.56 -4.64
CA ALA A 116 42.03 -9.80 -5.19
C ALA A 116 42.96 -9.27 -4.09
N ASN A 117 42.40 -8.70 -3.01
CA ASN A 117 43.20 -8.20 -1.90
C ASN A 117 43.95 -9.32 -1.17
N ARG A 118 43.39 -10.53 -1.09
CA ARG A 118 44.08 -11.70 -0.50
C ARG A 118 45.17 -12.27 -1.40
N ALA A 119 45.09 -12.09 -2.72
CA ALA A 119 46.09 -12.58 -3.66
C ALA A 119 47.32 -11.65 -3.76
N ASN A 120 47.18 -10.39 -3.34
CA ASN A 120 48.24 -9.39 -3.35
C ASN A 120 49.03 -9.31 -2.03
N HIS A 121 48.84 -10.28 -1.12
CA HIS A 121 49.41 -10.29 0.23
C HIS A 121 49.92 -11.69 0.57
#